data_AF-C7R1B2-F1
#
_entry.id   AF-C7R1B2-F1
#
_cell.length_a   1.000
_cell.length_b   1.000
_cell.length_c   1.000
_cell.angle_alpha   90.00
_cell.angle_beta   90.00
_cell.angle_gamma   90.00
#
_symmetry.space_group_name_H-M   'P 1'
#
loop_
_entity.id
_entity.type
_entity.pdbx_description
1 polymer ?
#
loop_
_entity_poly.entity_id
_entity_poly.type
_entity_poly.pdbx_seq_one_letter_code
_entity_poly.pdbx_strand_id
1 'polypeptide(L)'
;MDFVYQALLFLHLLSWAIILGGWIATMKKPGLYRGIPHAALTALLTGLLMVGVAEMGSDADVNHMKIGIKTLVTVVVVVLAFRAKKQGDNAPRGLINTIGGLTVLNIALAIFFAGRHTLG
;
A
#
# COMPACT_ATOMS: atom_id res chain seq x y z
N MET A 1 -18.72 12.62 -8.89
CA MET A 1 -17.36 12.16 -8.52
C MET A 1 -17.21 12.21 -6.98
N ASP A 2 -18.17 11.71 -6.22
CA ASP A 2 -18.57 10.31 -5.96
C ASP A 2 -17.95 9.87 -4.64
N PHE A 3 -18.70 10.10 -3.55
CA PHE A 3 -18.41 9.71 -2.17
C PHE A 3 -17.69 8.36 -2.04
N VAL A 4 -18.01 7.40 -2.93
CA VAL A 4 -17.33 6.11 -3.08
C VAL A 4 -15.81 6.25 -3.25
N TYR A 5 -15.34 7.08 -4.17
CA TYR A 5 -13.90 7.29 -4.40
C TYR A 5 -13.21 7.86 -3.16
N GLN A 6 -13.83 8.83 -2.48
CA GLN A 6 -13.30 9.43 -1.25
C GLN A 6 -13.23 8.41 -0.10
N ALA A 7 -14.26 7.59 0.06
CA ALA A 7 -14.29 6.52 1.05
C ALA A 7 -13.20 5.46 0.77
N LEU A 8 -13.02 5.08 -0.50
CA LEU A 8 -11.95 4.16 -0.91
C LEU A 8 -10.55 4.75 -0.66
N LEU A 9 -10.35 6.03 -0.99
CA LEU A 9 -9.10 6.74 -0.73
C LEU A 9 -8.80 6.80 0.77
N PHE A 10 -9.80 7.11 1.59
CA PHE A 10 -9.66 7.11 3.05
C PHE A 10 -9.22 5.74 3.60
N LEU A 11 -9.89 4.67 3.18
CA LEU A 11 -9.53 3.30 3.57
C LEU A 11 -8.14 2.89 3.06
N HIS A 12 -7.77 3.33 1.87
CA HIS A 12 -6.45 3.07 1.29
C HIS A 12 -5.34 3.73 2.13
N LEU A 13 -5.51 5.00 2.51
CA LEU A 13 -4.55 5.72 3.35
C LEU A 13 -4.47 5.13 4.76
N LEU A 14 -5.62 4.75 5.34
CA LEU A 14 -5.68 4.10 6.65
C LEU A 14 -4.92 2.76 6.64
N SER A 15 -5.01 2.01 5.55
CA SER A 15 -4.27 0.76 5.37
C SER A 15 -2.76 0.99 5.42
N TRP A 16 -2.24 1.98 4.70
CA TRP A 16 -0.82 2.34 4.74
C TRP A 16 -0.37 2.81 6.13
N ALA A 17 -1.22 3.56 6.85
CA ALA A 17 -0.95 3.96 8.22
C ALA A 17 -0.83 2.76 9.18
N ILE A 18 -1.68 1.74 9.04
CA ILE A 18 -1.61 0.51 9.84
C ILE A 18 -0.34 -0.28 9.51
N ILE A 19 0.05 -0.36 8.23
CA ILE A 19 1.28 -1.06 7.83
C ILE A 19 2.51 -0.37 8.44
N LEU A 20 2.61 0.95 8.30
CA LEU A 20 3.73 1.74 8.83
C LEU A 20 3.77 1.72 10.36
N GLY A 21 2.64 1.98 11.02
CA GLY A 21 2.54 1.96 12.48
C GLY A 21 2.80 0.57 13.07
N GLY A 22 2.28 -0.48 12.42
CA GLY A 22 2.55 -1.87 12.80
C GLY A 22 4.03 -2.22 12.64
N TRP A 23 4.69 -1.74 11.58
CA TRP A 23 6.11 -1.99 11.37
C TRP A 23 6.97 -1.32 12.44
N ILE A 24 6.68 -0.06 12.77
CA ILE A 24 7.33 0.66 13.88
C ILE A 24 7.10 -0.08 15.21
N ALA A 25 5.88 -0.56 15.46
CA ALA A 25 5.55 -1.33 16.66
C ALA A 25 6.30 -2.67 16.74
N THR A 26 6.59 -3.29 15.61
CA THR A 26 7.41 -4.51 15.50
C THR A 26 8.90 -4.24 15.75
N MET A 27 9.43 -3.01 15.67
CA MET A 27 10.86 -2.78 15.92
C MET A 27 11.33 -3.21 17.31
N LYS A 28 10.43 -3.21 18.30
CA LYS A 28 10.70 -3.61 19.69
C LYS A 28 10.25 -5.03 20.02
N LYS A 29 9.64 -5.77 19.09
CA LYS A 29 9.04 -7.09 19.32
C LYS A 29 9.45 -8.07 18.21
N PRO A 30 9.69 -9.35 18.53
CA PRO A 30 9.84 -10.36 17.48
C PRO A 30 8.53 -10.51 16.69
N GLY A 31 8.66 -10.84 15.41
CA GLY A 31 7.51 -11.11 14.53
C GLY A 31 6.76 -9.88 14.02
N LEU A 32 6.01 -10.06 12.94
CA LEU A 32 5.25 -9.00 12.28
C LEU A 32 3.94 -8.70 13.02
N TYR A 33 3.58 -7.42 13.20
CA TYR A 33 2.30 -7.02 13.77
C TYR A 33 1.11 -7.66 13.02
N ARG A 34 0.20 -8.30 13.76
CA ARG A 34 -0.90 -9.13 13.21
C ARG A 34 -1.83 -8.38 12.26
N GLY A 35 -1.91 -7.05 12.38
CA GLY A 35 -2.72 -6.21 11.51
C GLY A 35 -2.11 -5.93 10.14
N ILE A 36 -0.78 -6.04 9.97
CA ILE A 36 -0.09 -5.69 8.71
C ILE A 36 -0.60 -6.49 7.50
N PRO A 37 -0.76 -7.83 7.58
CA PRO A 37 -1.20 -8.61 6.41
C PRO A 37 -2.61 -8.25 5.94
N HIS A 38 -3.52 -7.98 6.88
CA HIS A 38 -4.89 -7.59 6.57
C HIS A 38 -4.92 -6.17 5.98
N ALA A 39 -4.16 -5.24 6.56
CA ALA A 39 -4.02 -3.89 6.02
C ALA A 39 -3.39 -3.89 4.62
N ALA A 40 -2.39 -4.74 4.35
CA ALA A 40 -1.83 -4.89 3.02
C ALA A 40 -2.88 -5.35 2.00
N LEU A 41 -3.74 -6.31 2.38
CA LEU A 41 -4.83 -6.78 1.53
C LEU A 41 -5.88 -5.69 1.30
N THR A 42 -6.25 -4.94 2.34
CA THR A 42 -7.16 -3.78 2.22
C THR A 42 -6.56 -2.70 1.32
N ALA A 43 -5.26 -2.40 1.41
CA ALA A 43 -4.58 -1.46 0.53
C ALA A 43 -4.66 -1.90 -0.94
N LEU A 44 -4.43 -3.19 -1.21
CA LEU A 44 -4.53 -3.76 -2.56
C LEU A 44 -5.96 -3.66 -3.11
N LEU A 45 -6.97 -4.09 -2.34
CA LEU A 45 -8.37 -4.07 -2.76
C LEU A 45 -8.86 -2.65 -3.02
N THR A 46 -8.62 -1.73 -2.08
CA THR A 46 -9.02 -0.32 -2.22
C THR A 46 -8.29 0.35 -3.38
N GLY A 47 -7.02 0.03 -3.60
CA GLY A 47 -6.25 0.51 -4.75
C GLY A 47 -6.87 0.07 -6.08
N LEU A 48 -7.21 -1.21 -6.21
CA LEU A 48 -7.83 -1.74 -7.42
C LEU A 48 -9.23 -1.16 -7.68
N LEU A 49 -10.03 -0.98 -6.62
CA LEU A 49 -11.35 -0.36 -6.72
C LEU A 49 -11.25 1.11 -7.16
N MET A 50 -10.29 1.88 -6.63
CA MET A 50 -10.07 3.26 -7.06
C MET A 50 -9.67 3.34 -8.54
N VAL A 51 -8.90 2.38 -9.05
CA VAL A 51 -8.59 2.28 -10.49
C VAL A 51 -9.87 2.00 -11.27
N GLY A 52 -10.66 0.98 -10.89
CA GLY A 52 -11.92 0.68 -11.59
C GLY A 52 -12.89 1.86 -11.62
N VAL A 53 -13.03 2.60 -10.52
CA VAL A 53 -13.86 3.81 -10.46
C VAL A 53 -13.30 4.92 -11.36
N ALA A 54 -11.97 5.10 -11.42
CA ALA A 54 -11.34 6.07 -12.30
C ALA A 54 -11.52 5.73 -13.79
N GLU A 55 -11.44 4.45 -14.17
CA GLU A 55 -11.66 3.98 -15.55
C GLU A 55 -13.12 4.14 -16.01
N MET A 56 -14.08 4.12 -15.09
CA MET A 56 -15.50 4.35 -15.38
C MET A 56 -15.84 5.85 -15.58
N GLY A 57 -15.00 6.75 -15.07
CA GLY A 57 -15.16 8.19 -15.25
C GLY A 57 -14.61 8.64 -16.60
N SER A 58 -15.43 9.29 -17.42
CA SER A 58 -15.16 9.59 -18.83
C SER A 58 -14.03 10.61 -19.12
N ASP A 59 -13.26 11.07 -18.13
CA ASP A 59 -12.48 12.31 -18.21
C ASP A 59 -11.01 12.22 -17.75
N ALA A 60 -10.40 11.04 -17.70
CA ALA A 60 -8.98 10.93 -17.35
C ALA A 60 -8.19 10.17 -18.40
N ASP A 61 -7.12 10.78 -18.91
CA ASP A 61 -6.03 10.10 -19.61
C ASP A 61 -5.31 9.22 -18.57
N VAL A 62 -5.91 8.07 -18.27
CA VAL A 62 -5.44 7.18 -17.21
C VAL A 62 -4.14 6.55 -17.67
N ASN A 63 -3.03 7.00 -17.07
CA ASN A 63 -1.73 6.40 -17.35
C ASN A 63 -1.65 5.00 -16.67
N HIS A 64 -2.11 3.98 -17.40
CA HIS A 64 -2.12 2.59 -16.93
C HIS A 64 -0.73 2.07 -16.55
N MET A 65 0.35 2.62 -17.12
CA MET A 65 1.72 2.25 -16.74
C MET A 65 2.02 2.62 -15.28
N LYS A 66 1.68 3.86 -14.87
CA LYS A 66 1.86 4.33 -13.49
C LYS A 66 1.01 3.53 -12.50
N ILE A 67 -0.23 3.23 -12.89
CA ILE A 67 -1.14 2.41 -12.09
C ILE A 67 -0.60 0.99 -11.94
N GLY A 68 -0.14 0.37 -13.04
CA GLY A 68 0.43 -0.97 -13.04
C GLY A 68 1.62 -1.09 -12.09
N ILE A 69 2.55 -0.14 -12.12
CA ILE A 69 3.70 -0.10 -11.20
C ILE A 69 3.23 -0.03 -9.73
N LYS A 70 2.26 0.85 -9.42
CA LYS A 70 1.77 1.02 -8.05
C LYS A 70 1.07 -0.22 -7.52
N THR A 71 0.26 -0.86 -8.37
CA THR A 71 -0.41 -2.12 -8.05
C THR A 71 0.61 -3.24 -7.83
N LEU A 72 1.63 -3.35 -8.69
CA LEU A 72 2.70 -4.34 -8.55
C LEU A 72 3.44 -4.20 -7.21
N VAL A 73 3.81 -2.97 -6.82
CA VAL A 73 4.46 -2.72 -5.51
C VAL A 73 3.56 -3.16 -4.37
N THR A 74 2.25 -2.87 -4.45
CA THR A 74 1.30 -3.26 -3.41
C THR A 74 1.16 -4.77 -3.31
N VAL A 75 1.12 -5.49 -4.45
CA VAL A 75 1.12 -6.96 -4.49
C VAL A 75 2.37 -7.54 -3.83
N VAL A 76 3.55 -6.99 -4.10
CA VAL A 76 4.79 -7.43 -3.46
C VAL A 76 4.70 -7.26 -1.94
N VAL A 77 4.21 -6.12 -1.44
CA VAL A 77 4.01 -5.88 -0.01
C VAL A 77 3.07 -6.91 0.61
N VAL A 78 1.95 -7.24 -0.05
CA VAL A 78 1.01 -8.28 0.40
C VAL A 78 1.70 -9.63 0.52
N VAL A 79 2.40 -10.07 -0.51
CA VAL A 79 3.09 -11.38 -0.51
C VAL A 79 4.13 -11.45 0.61
N LEU A 80 4.93 -10.40 0.80
CA LEU A 80 5.91 -10.34 1.87
C LEU A 80 5.26 -10.34 3.26
N ALA A 81 4.17 -9.58 3.45
CA ALA A 81 3.43 -9.53 4.70
C ALA A 81 2.83 -10.90 5.08
N PHE A 82 2.24 -11.62 4.13
CA PHE A 82 1.72 -12.97 4.37
C PHE A 82 2.84 -13.99 4.60
N ARG A 83 3.96 -13.87 3.90
CA ARG A 83 5.15 -14.70 4.15
C ARG A 83 5.68 -14.49 5.56
N ALA A 84 5.83 -13.25 5.99
CA ALA A 84 6.25 -12.91 7.35
C ALA A 84 5.24 -13.38 8.40
N LYS A 85 3.93 -13.24 8.14
CA LYS A 85 2.86 -13.80 8.99
C LYS A 85 3.01 -15.31 9.18
N LYS A 86 3.28 -16.05 8.09
CA LYS A 86 3.48 -17.51 8.13
C LYS A 86 4.72 -17.91 8.93
N GLN A 87 5.76 -17.07 8.90
CA GLN A 87 7.01 -17.30 9.63
C GLN A 87 6.93 -16.89 11.11
N GLY A 88 5.93 -16.10 11.50
CA GLY A 88 5.72 -15.68 12.89
C GLY A 88 6.94 -14.97 13.46
N ASP A 89 7.34 -15.35 14.67
CA ASP A 89 8.49 -14.77 15.38
C ASP A 89 9.84 -15.15 14.75
N ASN A 90 9.86 -16.17 13.89
CA ASN A 90 11.04 -16.59 13.13
C ASN A 90 11.24 -15.79 11.83
N ALA A 91 10.36 -14.82 11.54
CA ALA A 91 10.50 -13.98 10.36
C ALA A 91 11.83 -13.21 10.39
N PRO A 92 12.68 -13.31 9.35
CA PRO A 92 13.96 -12.60 9.31
C PRO A 92 13.75 -11.09 9.41
N ARG A 93 14.61 -10.41 10.17
CA ARG A 93 14.59 -8.93 10.28
C ARG A 93 14.69 -8.25 8.91
N GLY A 94 15.45 -8.84 7.98
CA GLY A 94 15.50 -8.36 6.60
C GLY A 94 14.12 -8.34 5.92
N LEU A 95 13.32 -9.40 6.07
CA LEU A 95 11.97 -9.48 5.50
C LEU A 95 11.04 -8.40 6.08
N ILE A 96 11.06 -8.24 7.41
CA ILE A 96 10.25 -7.24 8.12
C ILE A 96 10.66 -5.82 7.69
N ASN A 97 11.97 -5.55 7.61
CA ASN A 97 12.49 -4.26 7.18
C ASN A 97 12.20 -3.97 5.70
N THR A 98 12.18 -4.98 4.83
CA THR A 98 11.76 -4.80 3.44
C THR A 98 10.29 -4.38 3.35
N ILE A 99 9.39 -4.94 4.16
CA ILE A 99 7.97 -4.53 4.19
C ILE A 99 7.85 -3.06 4.60
N GLY A 100 8.53 -2.67 5.68
CA GLY A 100 8.55 -1.28 6.15
C GLY A 100 9.18 -0.32 5.14
N GLY A 101 10.33 -0.69 4.58
CA GLY A 101 11.04 0.09 3.58
C GLY A 101 10.22 0.30 2.30
N LEU A 102 9.57 -0.75 1.79
CA LEU A 102 8.65 -0.65 0.65
C LEU A 102 7.45 0.24 0.96
N THR A 103 6.95 0.20 2.21
CA THR A 103 5.84 1.06 2.65
C THR A 103 6.25 2.54 2.64
N VAL A 104 7.40 2.85 3.25
CA VAL A 104 7.94 4.23 3.25
C VAL A 104 8.23 4.70 1.83
N LEU A 105 8.83 3.85 1.00
CA LEU A 105 9.09 4.16 -0.40
C LEU A 105 7.79 4.40 -1.17
N ASN A 106 6.74 3.60 -0.95
CA ASN A 106 5.45 3.78 -1.60
C ASN A 106 4.82 5.13 -1.25
N ILE A 107 4.85 5.50 0.03
CA ILE A 107 4.36 6.80 0.51
C ILE A 107 5.19 7.94 -0.10
N ALA A 108 6.52 7.81 -0.12
CA ALA A 108 7.41 8.81 -0.72
C ALA A 108 7.15 8.98 -2.22
N LEU A 109 6.97 7.89 -2.97
CA LEU A 109 6.62 7.94 -4.39
C LEU A 109 5.27 8.63 -4.61
N ALA A 110 4.29 8.35 -3.74
CA ALA A 110 2.99 9.01 -3.82
C ALA A 110 3.10 10.53 -3.61
N ILE A 111 3.93 10.99 -2.67
CA ILE A 111 4.06 12.42 -2.34
C ILE A 111 4.97 13.14 -3.35
N PHE A 112 6.20 12.64 -3.54
CA PHE A 112 7.25 13.35 -4.26
C PHE A 112 7.27 13.10 -5.78
N PHE A 113 6.65 12.02 -6.24
CA PHE A 113 6.68 11.63 -7.66
C PHE A 113 5.30 11.73 -8.31
N ALA A 114 4.22 11.35 -7.63
CA ALA A 114 2.87 11.49 -8.20
C ALA A 114 2.43 12.96 -8.32
N GLY A 115 2.86 13.84 -7.41
CA GLY A 115 2.53 15.28 -7.45
C GLY A 115 3.24 16.10 -8.54
N ARG A 116 4.20 15.51 -9.27
CA ARG A 116 5.04 16.24 -10.23
C ARG A 116 4.44 16.42 -11.64
N HIS A 117 3.20 15.99 -11.87
CA HIS A 117 2.53 16.07 -13.18
C HIS A 117 1.44 17.15 -13.31
N THR A 118 1.23 18.00 -12.30
CA THR A 118 0.23 19.09 -12.34
C THR A 118 0.84 20.50 -12.37
N LEU A 119 2.11 20.62 -12.73
CA LEU A 119 2.76 21.92 -12.98
C LEU A 119 3.40 21.87 -14.36
N GLY A 120 2.59 22.22 -15.37
CA GLY A 120 2.96 22.34 -16.77
C GLY A 120 1.80 22.90 -17.54
#